data_AF-A0A960IVS7-F1
#
_entry.id   AF-A0A960IVS7-F1
#
_cell.length_a   1.000
_cell.length_b   1.000
_cell.length_c   1.000
_cell.angle_alpha   90.00
_cell.angle_beta   90.00
_cell.angle_gamma   90.00
#
_symmetry.space_group_name_H-M   'P 1'
#
loop_
_entity.id
_entity.type
_entity.pdbx_description
1 polymer ?
#
loop_
_entity_poly.entity_id
_entity_poly.type
_entity_poly.pdbx_seq_one_letter_code
_entity_poly.pdbx_strand_id
1 'polypeptide(L)'
;MGEAGLSPAEVSKEIAEHHQHAASHDVQSPADRRITIVEALMLAVVAILAAYSGFASAKWSTEESLTLARANTARTEANRAYMEAAEARNFDATAFNAWFTAYLDGNEEGTEIAEKRFSAQLAPAFEAWMETDPFVNPDAPAGPTYMDDYEQPANDLAVELDQSADDLYAEGSTAGRTADDYVRTAVFLATVLFLVGISGHFRVRSARYGLIGVASVMLIWSVILLVTTPFPPS
;
A
#
# COMPACT_ATOMS: atom_id res chain seq x y z
N MET A 1 60.71 41.79 -44.67
CA MET A 1 60.58 41.53 -46.13
C MET A 1 60.95 40.08 -46.36
N GLY A 2 60.06 39.16 -46.69
CA GLY A 2 58.62 39.24 -46.88
C GLY A 2 58.01 37.94 -46.36
N GLU A 3 56.82 38.05 -45.78
CA GLU A 3 56.00 36.90 -45.44
C GLU A 3 55.62 36.23 -46.76
N ALA A 4 56.22 35.07 -47.03
CA ALA A 4 55.80 34.21 -48.12
C ALA A 4 54.45 33.60 -47.71
N GLY A 5 53.38 34.36 -47.95
CA GLY A 5 52.02 33.83 -47.90
C GLY A 5 51.90 32.67 -48.87
N LEU A 6 51.28 31.59 -48.40
CA LEU A 6 50.97 30.40 -49.19
C LEU A 6 50.43 30.80 -50.57
N SER A 7 50.92 30.17 -51.63
CA SER A 7 50.40 30.46 -52.96
C SER A 7 48.91 30.09 -53.05
N PRO A 8 48.12 30.74 -53.91
CA PRO A 8 46.69 30.43 -54.04
C PRO A 8 46.41 28.94 -54.31
N ALA A 9 47.33 28.25 -54.98
CA ALA A 9 47.25 26.81 -55.24
C ALA A 9 47.50 25.96 -53.99
N GLU A 10 48.43 26.36 -53.11
CA GLU A 10 48.69 25.69 -51.84
C GLU A 10 47.55 25.92 -50.85
N VAL A 11 47.00 27.13 -50.74
CA VAL A 11 45.81 27.42 -49.93
C VAL A 11 44.61 26.60 -50.41
N SER A 12 44.43 26.48 -51.72
CA SER A 12 43.34 25.67 -52.29
C SER A 12 43.52 24.18 -52.00
N LYS A 13 44.77 23.69 -52.04
CA LYS A 13 45.10 22.30 -51.72
C LYS A 13 44.91 22.03 -50.23
N GLU A 14 45.34 22.93 -49.36
CA GLU A 14 45.19 22.81 -47.90
C GLU A 14 43.71 22.87 -47.49
N ILE A 15 42.91 23.76 -48.11
CA ILE A 15 41.45 23.79 -47.93
C ILE A 15 40.80 22.50 -48.43
N ALA A 16 41.23 21.96 -49.57
CA ALA A 16 40.71 20.70 -50.09
C ALA A 16 41.10 19.50 -49.21
N GLU A 17 42.32 19.47 -48.67
CA GLU A 17 42.78 18.46 -47.71
C GLU A 17 42.03 18.60 -46.38
N HIS A 18 41.83 19.81 -45.86
CA HIS A 18 41.00 20.04 -44.67
C HIS A 18 39.53 19.68 -44.90
N HIS A 19 38.97 19.94 -46.09
CA HIS A 19 37.62 19.52 -46.44
C HIS A 19 37.51 18.00 -46.61
N GLN A 20 38.51 17.33 -47.17
CA GLN A 20 38.55 15.87 -47.27
C GLN A 20 38.73 15.22 -45.89
N HIS A 21 39.58 15.77 -45.02
CA HIS A 21 39.75 15.31 -43.65
C HIS A 21 38.49 15.56 -42.81
N ALA A 22 37.86 16.74 -42.92
CA ALA A 22 36.59 17.04 -42.24
C ALA A 22 35.43 16.16 -42.76
N ALA A 23 35.32 15.96 -44.07
CA ALA A 23 34.33 15.07 -44.66
C ALA A 23 34.57 13.59 -44.31
N SER A 24 35.82 13.17 -44.13
CA SER A 24 36.15 11.80 -43.69
C SER A 24 35.85 11.54 -42.21
N HIS A 25 35.71 12.60 -41.40
CA HIS A 25 35.37 12.51 -39.98
C HIS A 25 33.86 12.55 -39.69
N ASP A 26 33.02 12.92 -40.66
CA ASP A 26 31.57 13.09 -40.47
C ASP A 26 30.71 12.01 -41.16
N VAL A 27 31.35 11.00 -41.78
CA VAL A 27 30.64 9.78 -42.22
C VAL A 27 30.46 8.88 -40.99
N GLN A 28 29.45 9.19 -40.16
CA GLN A 28 28.96 8.24 -39.16
C GLN A 28 28.70 6.91 -39.87
N SER A 29 29.28 5.82 -39.36
CA SER A 29 29.06 4.52 -39.99
C SER A 29 27.55 4.21 -39.96
N PRO A 30 27.01 3.47 -40.95
CA PRO A 30 25.60 3.07 -40.93
C PRO A 30 25.17 2.37 -39.63
N ALA A 31 26.11 1.72 -38.93
CA ALA A 31 25.91 1.13 -37.62
C ALA A 31 25.75 2.19 -36.52
N ASP A 32 26.57 3.23 -36.50
CA ASP A 32 26.47 4.33 -35.53
C ASP A 32 25.14 5.09 -35.66
N ARG A 33 24.66 5.31 -36.90
CA ARG A 33 23.35 5.93 -37.14
C ARG A 33 22.19 5.08 -36.63
N ARG A 34 22.25 3.75 -36.83
CA ARG A 34 21.23 2.82 -36.31
C ARG A 34 21.19 2.83 -34.78
N ILE A 35 22.35 2.87 -34.14
CA ILE A 35 22.45 2.90 -32.67
C ILE A 35 21.84 4.18 -32.11
N THR A 36 22.13 5.34 -32.70
CA THR A 36 21.53 6.61 -32.25
C THR A 36 20.00 6.60 -32.36
N ILE A 37 19.45 5.99 -33.42
CA ILE A 37 18.00 5.81 -33.55
C ILE A 37 17.46 4.89 -32.45
N VAL A 38 18.13 3.78 -32.18
CA VAL A 38 17.74 2.83 -31.12
C VAL A 38 17.81 3.49 -29.74
N GLU A 39 18.85 4.25 -29.43
CA GLU A 39 18.98 5.01 -28.19
C GLU A 39 17.83 6.02 -28.04
N ALA A 40 17.54 6.81 -29.09
CA ALA A 40 16.43 7.75 -29.06
C ALA A 40 15.07 7.08 -28.83
N LEU A 41 14.82 5.93 -29.49
CA LEU A 41 13.61 5.14 -29.28
C LEU A 41 13.54 4.56 -27.87
N MET A 42 14.65 4.04 -27.34
CA MET A 42 14.72 3.54 -25.97
C MET A 42 14.42 4.67 -24.97
N LEU A 43 15.00 5.85 -25.13
CA LEU A 43 14.74 7.01 -24.26
C LEU A 43 13.27 7.42 -24.31
N ALA A 44 12.66 7.45 -25.49
CA ALA A 44 11.24 7.79 -25.64
C ALA A 44 10.33 6.77 -24.93
N VAL A 45 10.60 5.47 -25.10
CA VAL A 45 9.86 4.39 -24.43
C VAL A 45 10.04 4.49 -22.90
N VAL A 46 11.27 4.64 -22.44
CA VAL A 46 11.59 4.77 -21.01
C VAL A 46 10.86 5.95 -20.37
N ALA A 47 10.82 7.10 -21.05
CA ALA A 47 10.13 8.29 -20.55
C ALA A 47 8.62 8.04 -20.38
N ILE A 48 7.97 7.40 -21.36
CA ILE A 48 6.55 7.06 -21.29
C ILE A 48 6.28 6.08 -20.14
N LEU A 49 7.08 5.01 -20.04
CA LEU A 49 6.91 4.01 -18.98
C LEU A 49 7.18 4.59 -17.58
N ALA A 50 8.13 5.52 -17.45
CA ALA A 50 8.43 6.17 -16.18
C ALA A 50 7.29 7.09 -15.76
N ALA A 51 6.74 7.87 -16.70
CA ALA A 51 5.56 8.70 -16.45
C ALA A 51 4.33 7.85 -16.07
N TYR A 52 4.11 6.74 -16.77
CA TYR A 52 3.05 5.79 -16.46
C TYR A 52 3.21 5.19 -15.05
N SER A 53 4.43 4.77 -14.70
CA SER A 53 4.74 4.21 -13.38
C SER A 53 4.48 5.22 -12.26
N GLY A 54 4.86 6.49 -12.45
CA GLY A 54 4.58 7.54 -11.48
C GLY A 54 3.09 7.81 -11.30
N PHE A 55 2.34 7.88 -12.41
CA PHE A 55 0.87 8.02 -12.37
C PHE A 55 0.20 6.83 -11.66
N ALA A 56 0.58 5.60 -12.02
CA ALA A 56 0.05 4.37 -11.46
C ALA A 56 0.31 4.26 -9.95
N SER A 57 1.54 4.57 -9.53
CA SER A 57 1.90 4.61 -8.11
C SER A 57 1.04 5.61 -7.33
N ALA A 58 0.86 6.82 -7.85
CA ALA A 58 0.04 7.84 -7.18
C ALA A 58 -1.43 7.42 -7.04
N LYS A 59 -1.99 6.72 -8.04
CA LYS A 59 -3.34 6.16 -7.99
C LYS A 59 -3.48 5.09 -6.90
N TRP A 60 -2.57 4.11 -6.87
CA TRP A 60 -2.57 3.07 -5.85
C TRP A 60 -2.30 3.59 -4.43
N SER A 61 -1.42 4.59 -4.27
CA SER A 61 -1.18 5.23 -2.98
C SER A 61 -2.40 6.02 -2.47
N THR A 62 -3.20 6.58 -3.39
CA THR A 62 -4.47 7.21 -3.03
C THR A 62 -5.48 6.16 -2.54
N GLU A 63 -5.58 5.03 -3.23
CA GLU A 63 -6.45 3.91 -2.84
C GLU A 63 -6.05 3.35 -1.47
N GLU A 64 -4.74 3.09 -1.25
CA GLU A 64 -4.19 2.71 0.04
C GLU A 64 -4.62 3.68 1.13
N SER A 65 -4.40 4.98 0.93
CA SER A 65 -4.71 6.00 1.94
C SER A 65 -6.20 6.04 2.28
N LEU A 66 -7.07 5.94 1.27
CA LEU A 66 -8.52 5.94 1.46
C LEU A 66 -8.99 4.69 2.21
N THR A 67 -8.50 3.52 1.82
CA THR A 67 -8.90 2.24 2.40
C THR A 67 -8.36 2.08 3.83
N LEU A 68 -7.11 2.51 4.09
CA LEU A 68 -6.56 2.57 5.45
C LEU A 68 -7.29 3.59 6.33
N ALA A 69 -7.76 4.71 5.77
CA ALA A 69 -8.60 5.65 6.53
C ALA A 69 -9.92 4.99 6.95
N ARG A 70 -10.58 4.24 6.05
CA ARG A 70 -11.79 3.45 6.38
C ARG A 70 -11.51 2.38 7.43
N ALA A 71 -10.38 1.67 7.34
CA ALA A 71 -9.97 0.69 8.34
C ALA A 71 -9.83 1.32 9.73
N ASN A 72 -9.22 2.51 9.82
CA ASN A 72 -9.06 3.24 11.08
C ASN A 72 -10.41 3.74 11.63
N THR A 73 -11.33 4.17 10.77
CA THR A 73 -12.70 4.52 11.17
C THR A 73 -13.41 3.31 11.76
N ALA A 74 -13.41 2.17 11.05
CA ALA A 74 -14.01 0.92 11.52
C ALA A 74 -13.40 0.48 12.87
N ARG A 75 -12.07 0.54 13.03
CA ARG A 75 -11.42 0.24 14.31
C ARG A 75 -11.84 1.18 15.44
N THR A 76 -12.02 2.46 15.13
CA THR A 76 -12.48 3.44 16.13
C THR A 76 -13.92 3.15 16.57
N GLU A 77 -14.78 2.77 15.63
CA GLU A 77 -16.16 2.37 15.91
C GLU A 77 -16.22 1.04 16.68
N ALA A 78 -15.40 0.05 16.32
CA ALA A 78 -15.25 -1.20 17.04
C ALA A 78 -14.85 -0.95 18.51
N ASN A 79 -13.83 -0.11 18.74
CA ASN A 79 -13.41 0.27 20.09
C ASN A 79 -14.52 0.98 20.88
N ARG A 80 -15.30 1.84 20.23
CA ARG A 80 -16.46 2.48 20.88
C ARG A 80 -17.51 1.44 21.30
N ALA A 81 -17.81 0.49 20.42
CA ALA A 81 -18.77 -0.58 20.69
C ALA A 81 -18.26 -1.54 21.79
N TYR A 82 -16.97 -1.87 21.82
CA TYR A 82 -16.35 -2.63 22.92
C TYR A 82 -16.46 -1.89 24.27
N MET A 83 -16.24 -0.57 24.28
CA MET A 83 -16.40 0.23 25.49
C MET A 83 -17.85 0.23 25.98
N GLU A 84 -18.82 0.36 25.07
CA GLU A 84 -20.25 0.28 25.40
C GLU A 84 -20.63 -1.10 25.94
N ALA A 85 -20.14 -2.18 25.32
CA ALA A 85 -20.35 -3.54 25.81
C ALA A 85 -19.76 -3.74 27.21
N ALA A 86 -18.53 -3.26 27.44
CA ALA A 86 -17.89 -3.34 28.75
C ALA A 86 -18.63 -2.51 29.81
N GLU A 87 -19.12 -1.32 29.46
CA GLU A 87 -19.95 -0.50 30.34
C GLU A 87 -21.26 -1.20 30.70
N ALA A 88 -21.97 -1.73 29.71
CA ALA A 88 -23.21 -2.50 29.91
C ALA A 88 -22.98 -3.71 30.83
N ARG A 89 -21.94 -4.51 30.55
CA ARG A 89 -21.59 -5.66 31.39
C ARG A 89 -21.23 -5.28 32.83
N ASN A 90 -20.54 -4.16 33.02
CA ASN A 90 -20.21 -3.65 34.36
C ASN A 90 -21.46 -3.13 35.10
N PHE A 91 -22.36 -2.45 34.39
CA PHE A 91 -23.64 -2.02 34.94
C PHE A 91 -24.45 -3.24 35.39
N ASP A 92 -24.56 -4.25 34.54
CA ASP A 92 -25.30 -5.49 34.81
C ASP A 92 -24.69 -6.29 35.96
N ALA A 93 -23.37 -6.42 36.01
CA ALA A 93 -22.68 -7.06 37.14
C ALA A 93 -22.91 -6.32 38.47
N THR A 94 -22.99 -4.98 38.43
CA THR A 94 -23.31 -4.16 39.61
C THR A 94 -24.76 -4.33 40.03
N ALA A 95 -25.70 -4.36 39.09
CA ALA A 95 -27.11 -4.60 39.35
C ALA A 95 -27.33 -5.99 39.96
N PHE A 96 -26.70 -7.02 39.40
CA PHE A 96 -26.70 -8.38 39.94
C PHE A 96 -26.11 -8.44 41.35
N ASN A 97 -24.99 -7.76 41.62
CA ASN A 97 -24.41 -7.73 42.97
C ASN A 97 -25.35 -7.10 44.00
N ALA A 98 -26.09 -6.05 43.62
CA ALA A 98 -27.09 -5.44 44.51
C ALA A 98 -28.22 -6.42 44.84
N TRP A 99 -28.72 -7.15 43.83
CA TRP A 99 -29.70 -8.22 44.02
C TRP A 99 -29.15 -9.34 44.91
N PHE A 100 -27.95 -9.85 44.61
CA PHE A 100 -27.32 -10.95 45.31
C PHE A 100 -27.05 -10.61 46.78
N THR A 101 -26.68 -9.36 47.08
CA THR A 101 -26.54 -8.88 48.47
C THR A 101 -27.88 -8.92 49.20
N ALA A 102 -28.95 -8.39 48.60
CA ALA A 102 -30.29 -8.42 49.20
C ALA A 102 -30.81 -9.85 49.41
N TYR A 103 -30.50 -10.76 48.47
CA TYR A 103 -30.82 -12.19 48.57
C TYR A 103 -30.13 -12.83 49.78
N LEU A 104 -28.82 -12.60 49.96
CA LEU A 104 -28.07 -13.11 51.10
C LEU A 104 -28.56 -12.55 52.44
N ASP A 105 -29.03 -11.31 52.46
CA ASP A 105 -29.60 -10.66 53.65
C ASP A 105 -31.05 -11.11 53.95
N GLY A 106 -31.65 -11.94 53.09
CA GLY A 106 -33.05 -12.36 53.22
C GLY A 106 -34.06 -11.22 53.02
N ASN A 107 -33.67 -10.17 52.29
CA ASN A 107 -34.47 -8.98 52.05
C ASN A 107 -35.27 -9.09 50.75
N GLU A 108 -36.46 -9.68 50.82
CA GLU A 108 -37.36 -9.89 49.65
C GLU A 108 -37.77 -8.58 48.96
N GLU A 109 -38.01 -7.50 49.71
CA GLU A 109 -38.32 -6.20 49.12
C GLU A 109 -37.10 -5.65 48.35
N GLY A 110 -35.90 -5.88 48.87
CA GLY A 110 -34.63 -5.50 48.24
C GLY A 110 -34.38 -6.23 46.92
N THR A 111 -34.67 -7.54 46.86
CA THR A 111 -34.52 -8.33 45.63
C THR A 111 -35.50 -7.88 44.54
N GLU A 112 -36.77 -7.65 44.87
CA GLU A 112 -37.75 -7.14 43.90
C GLU A 112 -37.38 -5.74 43.36
N ILE A 113 -36.83 -4.87 44.21
CA ILE A 113 -36.37 -3.54 43.78
C ILE A 113 -35.13 -3.64 42.89
N ALA A 114 -34.22 -4.57 43.18
CA ALA A 114 -33.02 -4.79 42.37
C ALA A 114 -33.34 -5.39 41.00
N GLU A 115 -34.24 -6.37 40.92
CA GLU A 115 -34.70 -6.98 39.66
C GLU A 115 -35.31 -5.95 38.70
N LYS A 116 -36.08 -4.99 39.22
CA LYS A 116 -36.65 -3.89 38.41
C LYS A 116 -35.60 -3.00 37.72
N ARG A 117 -34.34 -3.08 38.13
CA ARG A 117 -33.22 -2.32 37.54
C ARG A 117 -32.42 -3.12 36.53
N PHE A 118 -32.71 -4.41 36.35
CA PHE A 118 -32.02 -5.22 35.36
C PHE A 118 -32.26 -4.66 33.97
N SER A 119 -31.20 -4.67 33.16
CA SER A 119 -31.29 -4.31 31.75
C SER A 119 -32.13 -5.34 31.00
N ALA A 120 -32.54 -4.99 29.78
CA ALA A 120 -33.24 -5.91 28.90
C ALA A 120 -32.38 -7.14 28.52
N GLN A 121 -31.05 -7.02 28.64
CA GLN A 121 -30.08 -8.08 28.39
C GLN A 121 -29.89 -8.97 29.63
N LEU A 122 -29.82 -8.37 30.82
CA LEU A 122 -29.60 -9.12 32.06
C LEU A 122 -30.83 -9.89 32.53
N ALA A 123 -32.04 -9.33 32.37
CA ALA A 123 -33.27 -9.96 32.86
C ALA A 123 -33.51 -11.39 32.32
N PRO A 124 -33.48 -11.65 31.00
CA PRO A 124 -33.67 -13.02 30.48
C PRO A 124 -32.53 -13.95 30.90
N ALA A 125 -31.28 -13.47 30.90
CA ALA A 125 -30.13 -14.25 31.36
C ALA A 125 -30.22 -14.60 32.85
N PHE A 126 -30.79 -13.72 33.66
CA PHE A 126 -31.04 -13.95 35.07
C PHE A 126 -32.13 -14.99 35.31
N GLU A 127 -33.25 -14.91 34.57
CA GLU A 127 -34.32 -15.91 34.64
C GLU A 127 -33.78 -17.30 34.28
N ALA A 128 -33.08 -17.43 33.16
CA ALA A 128 -32.45 -18.68 32.74
C ALA A 128 -31.39 -19.17 33.75
N TRP A 129 -30.61 -18.26 34.34
CA TRP A 129 -29.63 -18.62 35.37
C TRP A 129 -30.30 -19.18 36.62
N MET A 130 -31.41 -18.61 37.06
CA MET A 130 -32.18 -19.11 38.20
C MET A 130 -32.77 -20.51 37.94
N GLU A 131 -33.15 -20.82 36.70
CA GLU A 131 -33.60 -22.16 36.30
C GLU A 131 -32.50 -23.24 36.42
N THR A 132 -31.22 -22.85 36.49
CA THR A 132 -30.10 -23.79 36.70
C THR A 132 -29.93 -24.21 38.16
N ASP A 133 -30.78 -23.72 39.06
CA ASP A 133 -30.72 -23.92 40.51
C ASP A 133 -29.33 -23.54 41.10
N PRO A 134 -28.84 -22.30 40.89
CA PRO A 134 -27.42 -21.94 41.06
C PRO A 134 -26.91 -21.98 42.50
N PHE A 135 -27.80 -22.06 43.48
CA PHE A 135 -27.44 -22.13 44.91
C PHE A 135 -27.27 -23.56 45.43
N VAL A 136 -27.67 -24.56 44.64
CA VAL A 136 -27.57 -25.98 45.00
C VAL A 136 -26.83 -26.80 43.95
N ASN A 137 -26.84 -26.35 42.69
CA ASN A 137 -26.16 -26.98 41.58
C ASN A 137 -24.71 -26.47 41.46
N PRO A 138 -23.68 -27.30 41.70
CA PRO A 138 -22.28 -26.88 41.58
C PRO A 138 -21.82 -26.63 40.14
N ASP A 139 -22.54 -27.15 39.14
CA ASP A 139 -22.24 -26.96 37.72
C ASP A 139 -22.93 -25.72 37.12
N ALA A 140 -23.71 -24.99 37.93
CA ALA A 140 -24.36 -23.76 37.49
C ALA A 140 -23.33 -22.67 37.13
N PRO A 141 -23.58 -21.87 36.09
CA PRO A 141 -22.73 -20.74 35.75
C PRO A 141 -22.55 -19.78 36.93
N ALA A 142 -21.40 -19.10 36.99
CA ALA A 142 -21.03 -18.23 38.12
C ALA A 142 -21.97 -17.02 38.31
N GLY A 143 -22.80 -16.72 37.33
CA GLY A 143 -23.79 -15.66 37.36
C GLY A 143 -24.46 -15.49 35.99
N PRO A 144 -25.48 -14.63 35.92
CA PRO A 144 -26.27 -14.44 34.69
C PRO A 144 -25.45 -13.90 33.51
N THR A 145 -24.39 -13.11 33.77
CA THR A 145 -23.51 -12.58 32.70
C THR A 145 -22.57 -13.62 32.06
N TYR A 146 -22.63 -14.88 32.54
CA TYR A 146 -21.94 -16.04 31.98
C TYR A 146 -22.89 -17.01 31.26
N MET A 147 -24.19 -16.72 31.22
CA MET A 147 -25.18 -17.50 30.49
C MET A 147 -25.08 -17.22 28.98
N ASP A 148 -25.41 -18.20 28.16
CA ASP A 148 -25.52 -18.03 26.71
C ASP A 148 -26.66 -17.05 26.34
N ASP A 149 -27.71 -16.97 27.17
CA ASP A 149 -28.84 -16.04 27.02
C ASP A 149 -28.47 -14.57 27.29
N TYR A 150 -27.25 -14.30 27.78
CA TYR A 150 -26.76 -12.93 27.99
C TYR A 150 -26.25 -12.33 26.68
N GLU A 151 -27.18 -11.78 25.90
CA GLU A 151 -26.88 -11.11 24.64
C GLU A 151 -26.18 -9.76 24.87
N GLN A 152 -25.08 -9.52 24.15
CA GLN A 152 -24.37 -8.24 24.15
C GLN A 152 -24.27 -7.67 22.72
N PRO A 153 -25.33 -7.02 22.21
CA PRO A 153 -25.36 -6.52 20.84
C PRO A 153 -24.21 -5.57 20.49
N ALA A 154 -23.75 -4.77 21.45
CA ALA A 154 -22.61 -3.88 21.28
C ALA A 154 -21.29 -4.66 21.11
N ASN A 155 -21.15 -5.82 21.77
CA ASN A 155 -19.98 -6.67 21.59
C ASN A 155 -20.00 -7.34 20.21
N ASP A 156 -21.16 -7.80 19.76
CA ASP A 156 -21.31 -8.42 18.44
C ASP A 156 -20.98 -7.42 17.33
N LEU A 157 -21.49 -6.19 17.45
CA LEU A 157 -21.15 -5.09 16.56
C LEU A 157 -19.64 -4.75 16.61
N ALA A 158 -19.04 -4.77 17.79
CA ALA A 158 -17.60 -4.53 17.93
C ALA A 158 -16.77 -5.56 17.18
N VAL A 159 -17.13 -6.85 17.28
CA VAL A 159 -16.46 -7.94 16.56
C VAL A 159 -16.64 -7.80 15.05
N GLU A 160 -17.84 -7.47 14.58
CA GLU A 160 -18.11 -7.24 13.15
C GLU A 160 -17.28 -6.08 12.58
N LEU A 161 -17.25 -4.95 13.29
CA LEU A 161 -16.48 -3.77 12.88
C LEU A 161 -14.97 -4.03 12.91
N ASP A 162 -14.50 -4.80 13.89
CA ASP A 162 -13.08 -5.15 14.01
C ASP A 162 -12.63 -6.05 12.84
N GLN A 163 -13.45 -7.03 12.46
CA GLN A 163 -13.22 -7.87 11.27
C GLN A 163 -13.21 -7.03 9.98
N SER A 164 -14.18 -6.13 9.83
CA SER A 164 -14.22 -5.19 8.70
C SER A 164 -12.97 -4.30 8.65
N ALA A 165 -12.46 -3.86 9.81
CA ALA A 165 -11.23 -3.09 9.90
C ALA A 165 -10.00 -3.90 9.45
N ASP A 166 -9.93 -5.19 9.78
CA ASP A 166 -8.85 -6.09 9.35
C ASP A 166 -8.88 -6.32 7.83
N ASP A 167 -10.05 -6.56 7.26
CA ASP A 167 -10.23 -6.76 5.82
C ASP A 167 -9.82 -5.52 5.02
N LEU A 168 -10.30 -4.34 5.44
CA LEU A 168 -9.93 -3.05 4.85
C LEU A 168 -8.43 -2.79 4.98
N TYR A 169 -7.83 -3.13 6.13
CA TYR A 169 -6.39 -2.96 6.31
C TYR A 169 -5.59 -3.85 5.35
N ALA A 170 -5.99 -5.10 5.17
CA ALA A 170 -5.35 -6.03 4.24
C ALA A 170 -5.47 -5.57 2.78
N GLU A 171 -6.64 -5.04 2.39
CA GLU A 171 -6.88 -4.43 1.08
C GLU A 171 -5.98 -3.20 0.88
N GLY A 172 -6.01 -2.24 1.82
CA GLY A 172 -5.20 -1.02 1.77
C GLY A 172 -3.69 -1.32 1.70
N SER A 173 -3.21 -2.30 2.49
CA SER A 173 -1.81 -2.76 2.43
C SER A 173 -1.44 -3.37 1.08
N THR A 174 -2.37 -4.08 0.42
CA THR A 174 -2.14 -4.63 -0.92
C THR A 174 -2.07 -3.53 -1.98
N ALA A 175 -2.92 -2.50 -1.86
CA ALA A 175 -2.84 -1.30 -2.68
C ALA A 175 -1.49 -0.58 -2.51
N GLY A 176 -1.03 -0.39 -1.27
CA GLY A 176 0.27 0.23 -0.98
C GLY A 176 1.45 -0.54 -1.57
N ARG A 177 1.47 -1.88 -1.40
CA ARG A 177 2.49 -2.74 -2.04
C ARG A 177 2.50 -2.60 -3.55
N THR A 178 1.32 -2.46 -4.17
CA THR A 178 1.22 -2.26 -5.62
C THR A 178 1.76 -0.87 -6.01
N ALA A 179 1.48 0.16 -5.22
CA ALA A 179 2.06 1.49 -5.44
C ALA A 179 3.59 1.46 -5.39
N ASP A 180 4.17 0.76 -4.42
CA ASP A 180 5.62 0.60 -4.24
C ASP A 180 6.28 -0.14 -5.41
N ASP A 181 5.62 -1.17 -5.96
CA ASP A 181 6.13 -1.90 -7.13
C ASP A 181 6.22 -0.99 -8.37
N TYR A 182 5.28 -0.06 -8.54
CA TYR A 182 5.36 0.97 -9.57
C TYR A 182 6.50 1.98 -9.31
N VAL A 183 6.71 2.43 -8.07
CA VAL A 183 7.85 3.29 -7.70
C VAL A 183 9.17 2.60 -8.03
N ARG A 184 9.31 1.34 -7.62
CA ARG A 184 10.51 0.53 -7.90
C ARG A 184 10.78 0.44 -9.40
N THR A 185 9.73 0.23 -10.20
CA THR A 185 9.86 0.15 -11.66
C THR A 185 10.28 1.50 -12.26
N ALA A 186 9.76 2.62 -11.75
CA ALA A 186 10.19 3.96 -12.16
C ALA A 186 11.69 4.19 -11.87
N VAL A 187 12.21 3.70 -10.73
CA VAL A 187 13.65 3.79 -10.39
C VAL A 187 14.52 2.97 -11.36
N PHE A 188 14.08 1.77 -11.75
CA PHE A 188 14.80 1.00 -12.78
C PHE A 188 14.79 1.74 -14.12
N LEU A 189 13.66 2.30 -14.51
CA LEU A 189 13.54 3.09 -15.75
C LEU A 189 14.41 4.36 -15.72
N ALA A 190 14.50 5.06 -14.58
CA ALA A 190 15.40 6.20 -14.40
C ALA A 190 16.87 5.78 -14.54
N THR A 191 17.23 4.58 -14.07
CA THR A 191 18.57 4.01 -14.25
C THR A 191 18.84 3.73 -15.72
N VAL A 192 17.88 3.14 -16.45
CA VAL A 192 17.97 2.94 -17.91
C VAL A 192 18.12 4.28 -18.64
N LEU A 193 17.34 5.30 -18.25
CA LEU A 193 17.40 6.64 -18.82
C LEU A 193 18.80 7.24 -18.67
N PHE A 194 19.38 7.15 -17.47
CA PHE A 194 20.73 7.61 -17.19
C PHE A 194 21.76 6.84 -18.02
N LEU A 195 21.64 5.51 -18.07
CA LEU A 195 22.56 4.62 -18.75
C LEU A 195 22.60 4.88 -20.26
N VAL A 196 21.43 5.03 -20.90
CA VAL A 196 21.35 5.43 -22.32
C VAL A 196 21.77 6.88 -22.52
N GLY A 197 21.49 7.78 -21.57
CA GLY A 197 21.89 9.19 -21.66
C GLY A 197 23.41 9.38 -21.71
N ILE A 198 24.17 8.62 -20.90
CA ILE A 198 25.63 8.73 -20.89
C ILE A 198 26.32 7.90 -21.98
N SER A 199 25.65 6.91 -22.58
CA SER A 199 26.25 6.02 -23.62
C SER A 199 26.78 6.82 -24.81
N GLY A 200 26.07 7.88 -25.21
CA GLY A 200 26.43 8.75 -26.33
C GLY A 200 27.70 9.58 -26.12
N HIS A 201 28.17 9.74 -24.88
CA HIS A 201 29.38 10.50 -24.57
C HIS A 201 30.67 9.67 -24.68
N PHE A 202 30.59 8.33 -24.72
CA PHE A 202 31.77 7.47 -24.80
C PHE A 202 32.26 7.32 -26.24
N ARG A 203 33.50 7.78 -26.49
CA ARG A 203 34.20 7.56 -27.77
C ARG A 203 34.58 6.09 -28.01
N VAL A 204 34.64 5.30 -26.94
CA VAL A 204 35.00 3.87 -26.98
C VAL A 204 33.75 3.04 -27.29
N ARG A 205 33.72 2.43 -28.47
CA ARG A 205 32.56 1.65 -28.97
C ARG A 205 32.17 0.50 -28.04
N SER A 206 33.12 -0.25 -27.49
CA SER A 206 32.83 -1.37 -26.57
C SER A 206 32.16 -0.91 -25.28
N ALA A 207 32.55 0.24 -24.73
CA ALA A 207 31.91 0.83 -23.57
C ALA A 207 30.45 1.23 -23.88
N ARG A 208 30.21 1.89 -25.02
CA ARG A 208 28.85 2.24 -25.48
C ARG A 208 27.97 0.99 -25.65
N TYR A 209 28.47 -0.06 -26.30
CA TYR A 209 27.72 -1.32 -26.46
C TYR A 209 27.42 -2.03 -25.15
N GLY A 210 28.39 -2.10 -24.23
CA GLY A 210 28.18 -2.70 -22.92
C GLY A 210 27.09 -1.99 -22.12
N LEU A 211 27.13 -0.65 -22.15
CA LEU A 211 26.19 0.21 -21.45
C LEU A 211 24.76 0.06 -22.00
N ILE A 212 24.61 0.08 -23.33
CA ILE A 212 23.32 -0.16 -24.01
C ILE A 212 22.82 -1.57 -23.72
N GLY A 213 23.68 -2.58 -23.74
CA GLY A 213 23.29 -3.96 -23.45
C GLY A 213 22.68 -4.12 -22.05
N VAL A 214 23.31 -3.54 -21.04
CA VAL A 214 22.78 -3.52 -19.66
C VAL A 214 21.45 -2.74 -19.61
N ALA A 215 21.38 -1.57 -20.27
CA ALA A 215 20.17 -0.76 -20.34
C ALA A 215 19.00 -1.54 -20.97
N SER A 216 19.25 -2.29 -22.05
CA SER A 216 18.24 -3.12 -22.71
C SER A 216 17.75 -4.24 -21.80
N VAL A 217 18.63 -4.94 -21.09
CA VAL A 217 18.22 -6.01 -20.15
C VAL A 217 17.35 -5.44 -19.03
N MET A 218 17.76 -4.31 -18.44
CA MET A 218 16.97 -3.64 -17.40
C MET A 218 15.63 -3.13 -17.92
N LEU A 219 15.59 -2.58 -19.15
CA LEU A 219 14.34 -2.14 -19.77
C LEU A 219 13.36 -3.28 -19.98
N ILE A 220 13.84 -4.42 -20.49
CA ILE A 220 13.01 -5.63 -20.66
C ILE A 220 12.46 -6.09 -19.30
N TRP A 221 13.31 -6.10 -18.27
CA TRP A 221 12.89 -6.44 -16.91
C TRP A 221 11.81 -5.48 -16.39
N SER A 222 11.98 -4.17 -16.53
CA SER A 222 10.98 -3.17 -16.14
C SER A 222 9.66 -3.35 -16.89
N VAL A 223 9.70 -3.69 -18.18
CA VAL A 223 8.48 -3.97 -18.96
C VAL A 223 7.77 -5.22 -18.43
N ILE A 224 8.51 -6.28 -18.09
CA ILE A 224 7.92 -7.48 -17.48
C ILE A 224 7.23 -7.12 -16.17
N LEU A 225 7.89 -6.37 -15.29
CA LEU A 225 7.31 -5.92 -14.02
C LEU A 225 6.01 -5.15 -14.26
N LEU A 226 6.00 -4.16 -15.16
CA LEU A 226 4.82 -3.36 -15.47
C LEU A 226 3.64 -4.18 -16.01
N VAL A 227 3.91 -5.20 -16.82
CA VAL A 227 2.88 -6.06 -17.39
C VAL A 227 2.32 -7.03 -16.34
N THR A 228 3.11 -7.39 -15.32
CA THR A 228 2.67 -8.26 -14.23
C THR A 228 1.99 -7.52 -13.06
N THR A 229 2.26 -6.23 -12.89
CA THR A 229 1.61 -5.40 -11.86
C THR A 229 0.15 -5.09 -12.21
N PRO A 230 -0.77 -5.10 -11.22
CA PRO A 230 -2.18 -4.74 -11.42
C PRO A 230 -2.36 -3.34 -11.98
N PHE A 231 -3.30 -3.18 -12.93
CA PHE A 231 -3.61 -1.88 -13.52
C PHE A 231 -4.07 -0.85 -12.48
N PRO A 232 -3.78 0.45 -12.68
CA PRO A 232 -4.18 1.50 -11.76
C PRO A 232 -5.71 1.57 -11.61
N PRO A 233 -6.21 1.84 -10.39
CA PRO A 233 -7.64 2.08 -10.17
C PRO A 233 -8.11 3.35 -10.90
N SER A 234 -9.38 3.32 -11.32
CA SER A 234 -10.04 4.39 -12.10
C SER A 234 -10.13 5.71 -11.35
#